data_AF-A0A258CE19-F1
#
_entry.id   AF-A0A258CE19-F1
#
_cell.length_a   1.000
_cell.length_b   1.000
_cell.length_c   1.000
_cell.angle_alpha   90.00
_cell.angle_beta   90.00
_cell.angle_gamma   90.00
#
_symmetry.space_group_name_H-M   'P 1'
#
loop_
_entity.id
_entity.type
_entity.pdbx_description
1 polymer ?
#
loop_
_entity_poly.entity_id
_entity_poly.type
_entity_poly.pdbx_seq_one_letter_code
_entity_poly.pdbx_strand_id
1 'polypeptide(L)'
;MDPRSEVLLRQAELFTGDLLLAGLPADDLLGQLSGASGWSWHAGDHQVLQARFAGRCTFGVQPPAASFDTAVLFLPKSRELTDYLLNALASRLQGQLLYLVGEKRVGIE
;
A
#
# COMPACT_ATOMS: atom_id res chain seq x y z
N MET A 1 3.29 0.44 15.61
CA MET A 1 3.37 -0.02 14.21
C MET A 1 2.21 -0.96 13.99
N ASP A 2 1.59 -0.93 12.81
CA ASP A 2 0.46 -1.81 12.48
C ASP A 2 0.96 -3.26 12.31
N PRO A 3 0.24 -4.29 12.79
CA PRO A 3 0.65 -5.69 12.64
C PRO A 3 0.87 -6.11 11.18
N ARG A 4 0.12 -5.53 10.23
CA ARG A 4 0.28 -5.81 8.80
C ARG A 4 1.59 -5.23 8.26
N SER A 5 2.03 -4.07 8.76
CA SER A 5 3.35 -3.51 8.45
C SER A 5 4.45 -4.43 8.97
N GLU A 6 4.32 -4.98 10.18
CA GLU A 6 5.32 -5.91 10.74
C GLU A 6 5.43 -7.20 9.92
N VAL A 7 4.33 -7.72 9.39
CA VAL A 7 4.34 -8.90 8.51
C VAL A 7 5.17 -8.65 7.25
N LEU A 8 5.05 -7.45 6.65
CA LEU A 8 5.86 -7.08 5.48
C LEU A 8 7.34 -6.96 5.85
N LEU A 9 7.66 -6.33 6.99
CA LEU A 9 9.05 -6.14 7.42
C LEU A 9 9.77 -7.46 7.73
N ARG A 10 9.05 -8.51 8.13
CA ARG A 10 9.60 -9.86 8.31
C ARG A 10 9.99 -10.54 6.99
N GLN A 11 9.58 -9.99 5.85
CA GLN A 11 9.83 -10.48 4.51
C GLN A 11 10.32 -9.33 3.60
N ALA A 12 11.09 -8.39 4.16
CA ALA A 12 11.50 -7.16 3.49
C ALA A 12 12.26 -7.43 2.17
N GLU A 13 12.94 -8.57 2.05
CA GLU A 13 13.62 -9.02 0.85
C GLU A 13 12.71 -9.24 -0.37
N LEU A 14 11.40 -9.44 -0.15
CA LEU A 14 10.40 -9.50 -1.24
C LEU A 14 10.00 -8.11 -1.75
N PHE A 15 10.29 -7.06 -0.98
CA PHE A 15 9.81 -5.70 -1.19
C PHE A 15 10.95 -4.78 -1.63
N THR A 16 11.60 -5.17 -2.73
CA THR A 16 12.70 -4.43 -3.36
C THR A 16 12.22 -3.73 -4.64
N GLY A 17 12.98 -2.74 -5.12
CA GLY A 17 12.62 -1.95 -6.31
C GLY A 17 11.55 -0.90 -6.05
N ASP A 18 10.84 -0.50 -7.12
CA ASP A 18 9.79 0.51 -7.07
C ASP A 18 8.49 -0.12 -6.53
N LEU A 19 8.26 0.06 -5.23
CA LEU A 19 7.14 -0.54 -4.50
C LEU A 19 6.01 0.46 -4.27
N LEU A 20 4.78 0.06 -4.58
CA LEU A 20 3.56 0.80 -4.19
C LEU A 20 2.91 0.16 -2.95
N LEU A 21 2.72 0.93 -1.89
CA LEU A 21 1.94 0.55 -0.71
C LEU A 21 0.57 1.24 -0.76
N ALA A 22 -0.46 0.50 -1.18
CA ALA A 22 -1.84 0.98 -1.31
C ALA A 22 -2.62 0.79 0.00
N GLY A 23 -3.19 1.87 0.54
CA GLY A 23 -3.97 1.84 1.79
C GLY A 23 -3.11 1.63 3.04
N LEU A 24 -1.82 1.97 2.96
CA LEU A 24 -0.87 1.79 4.05
C LEU A 24 -1.28 2.54 5.34
N PRO A 25 -0.99 1.97 6.52
CA PRO A 25 -1.18 2.66 7.78
C PRO A 25 -0.20 3.83 7.92
N ALA A 26 -0.59 4.85 8.70
CA ALA A 26 0.23 6.02 8.99
C ALA A 26 1.35 5.76 10.03
N ASP A 27 2.11 4.67 9.86
CA ASP A 27 3.23 4.29 10.72
C ASP A 27 4.60 4.49 10.03
N ASP A 28 5.65 3.83 10.52
CA ASP A 28 7.03 4.02 10.04
C ASP A 28 7.39 3.17 8.81
N LEU A 29 6.45 2.42 8.22
CA LEU A 29 6.73 1.46 7.14
C LEU A 29 7.46 2.07 5.94
N LEU A 30 7.09 3.29 5.52
CA LEU A 30 7.81 3.99 4.44
C LEU A 30 9.28 4.30 4.79
N GLY A 31 9.58 4.55 6.06
CA GLY A 31 10.96 4.76 6.53
C GLY A 31 11.81 3.50 6.47
N GLN A 32 11.18 2.33 6.65
CA GLN A 32 11.86 1.03 6.66
C GLN A 32 12.04 0.42 5.26
N LEU A 33 11.15 0.76 4.31
CA LEU A 33 11.21 0.31 2.91
C LEU A 33 11.59 1.50 2.01
N SER A 34 12.88 1.66 1.72
CA SER A 34 13.41 2.84 1.02
C SER A 34 12.87 3.02 -0.41
N GLY A 35 12.60 1.93 -1.14
CA GLY A 35 11.99 1.95 -2.48
C GLY A 35 10.47 2.11 -2.48
N ALA A 36 9.83 2.18 -1.31
CA ALA A 36 8.38 2.27 -1.23
C ALA A 36 7.86 3.70 -1.45
N SER A 37 6.72 3.78 -2.13
CA SER A 37 5.85 4.95 -2.17
C SER A 37 4.46 4.54 -1.71
N GLY A 38 3.76 5.47 -1.04
CA GLY A 38 2.42 5.26 -0.53
C GLY A 38 1.36 5.82 -1.47
N TRP A 39 0.20 5.17 -1.46
CA TRP A 39 -1.05 5.72 -1.99
C TRP A 39 -2.15 5.56 -0.95
N SER A 40 -2.75 6.68 -0.56
CA SER A 40 -3.86 6.71 0.41
C SER A 40 -5.06 7.47 -0.14
N TRP A 41 -6.25 6.93 0.11
CA TRP A 41 -7.54 7.60 -0.10
C TRP A 41 -8.11 8.16 1.23
N HIS A 42 -7.38 8.01 2.34
CA HIS A 42 -7.74 8.55 3.64
C HIS A 42 -6.93 9.82 3.94
N ALA A 43 -7.61 10.97 3.99
CA ALA A 43 -6.95 12.27 4.18
C ALA A 43 -6.18 12.37 5.50
N GLY A 44 -6.70 11.77 6.58
CA GLY A 44 -6.03 11.75 7.88
C GLY A 44 -4.71 10.98 7.84
N ASP A 45 -4.71 9.77 7.27
CA ASP A 45 -3.49 8.97 7.13
C ASP A 45 -2.49 9.65 6.19
N HIS A 46 -2.97 10.20 5.06
CA HIS A 46 -2.11 10.92 4.13
C HIS A 46 -1.44 12.12 4.79
N GLN A 47 -2.15 12.92 5.59
CA GLN A 47 -1.57 14.09 6.26
C GLN A 47 -0.44 13.68 7.21
N VAL A 48 -0.61 12.59 7.98
CA VAL A 48 0.43 12.07 8.87
C VAL A 48 1.63 11.56 8.07
N LEU A 49 1.39 10.80 7.01
CA LEU A 49 2.44 10.27 6.13
C LEU A 49 3.19 11.38 5.41
N GLN A 50 2.50 12.40 4.91
CA GLN A 50 3.11 13.56 4.24
C GLN A 50 3.96 14.39 5.21
N ALA A 51 3.57 14.50 6.48
CA ALA A 51 4.35 15.20 7.49
C ALA A 51 5.66 14.46 7.85
N ARG A 52 5.65 13.12 7.87
CA ARG A 52 6.85 12.30 8.17
C ARG A 52 7.71 11.98 6.95
N PHE A 53 7.08 11.75 5.80
CA PHE A 53 7.71 11.22 4.59
C PHE A 53 7.29 12.07 3.38
N ALA A 54 7.64 13.36 3.43
CA ALA A 54 7.20 14.33 2.44
C ALA A 54 7.47 13.87 1.00
N GLY A 55 6.43 13.88 0.17
CA GLY A 55 6.52 13.50 -1.25
C GLY A 55 6.55 11.98 -1.51
N ARG A 56 6.57 11.15 -0.47
CA ARG A 56 6.55 9.68 -0.60
C ARG A 56 5.16 9.07 -0.49
N CYS A 57 4.12 9.86 -0.27
CA CYS A 57 2.74 9.38 -0.24
C CYS A 57 1.81 10.29 -1.06
N THR A 58 1.04 9.67 -1.94
CA THR A 58 0.07 10.33 -2.81
C THR A 58 -1.33 10.22 -2.23
N PHE A 59 -2.10 11.30 -2.33
CA PHE A 59 -3.52 11.33 -1.96
C PHE A 59 -4.40 11.32 -3.20
N GLY A 60 -5.38 10.43 -3.23
CA GLY A 60 -6.36 10.41 -4.31
C GLY A 60 -7.13 9.11 -4.39
N VAL A 61 -8.15 9.10 -5.24
CA VAL A 61 -8.97 7.91 -5.50
C VAL A 61 -8.35 6.98 -6.56
N GLN A 62 -7.38 7.46 -7.34
CA GLN A 62 -6.68 6.66 -8.35
C GLN A 62 -5.22 6.39 -7.94
N PRO A 63 -4.66 5.24 -8.32
CA PRO A 63 -3.25 4.95 -8.07
C PRO A 63 -2.36 5.91 -8.88
N PRO A 64 -1.17 6.28 -8.35
CA PRO A 64 -0.24 7.18 -9.03
C PRO A 64 0.10 6.73 -10.44
N ALA A 65 0.31 7.71 -11.32
CA ALA A 65 0.72 7.48 -12.70
C ALA A 65 2.23 7.21 -12.81
N ALA A 66 2.72 6.22 -12.07
CA ALA A 66 4.09 5.74 -12.09
C ALA A 66 4.13 4.23 -12.37
N SER A 67 5.27 3.74 -12.85
CA SER A 67 5.53 2.30 -12.95
C SER A 67 5.98 1.76 -11.60
N PHE A 68 5.62 0.52 -11.30
CA PHE A 68 5.99 -0.17 -10.07
C PHE A 68 6.37 -1.60 -10.41
N ASP A 69 7.43 -2.10 -9.78
CA ASP A 69 7.86 -3.50 -9.89
C ASP A 69 6.93 -4.42 -9.07
N THR A 70 6.29 -3.86 -8.05
CA THR A 70 5.41 -4.59 -7.14
C THR A 70 4.47 -3.65 -6.40
N ALA A 71 3.31 -4.16 -5.97
CA ALA A 71 2.46 -3.46 -5.02
C ALA A 71 2.01 -4.34 -3.86
N VAL A 72 1.71 -3.69 -2.74
CA VAL A 72 1.02 -4.27 -1.59
C VAL A 72 -0.30 -3.54 -1.40
N LEU A 73 -1.40 -4.28 -1.38
CA LEU A 73 -2.71 -3.77 -0.97
C LEU A 73 -2.99 -4.15 0.49
N PHE A 74 -3.10 -3.13 1.34
CA PHE A 74 -3.67 -3.27 2.66
C PHE A 74 -5.18 -3.37 2.53
N LEU A 75 -5.71 -4.58 2.68
CA LEU A 75 -7.12 -4.87 2.42
C LEU A 75 -8.03 -4.02 3.31
N PRO A 76 -8.95 -3.23 2.73
CA PRO A 76 -9.95 -2.52 3.49
C PRO A 76 -11.05 -3.48 3.98
N LYS A 77 -11.85 -3.02 4.95
CA LYS A 77 -13.01 -3.77 5.46
C LYS A 77 -14.17 -3.88 4.46
N SER A 78 -14.26 -2.95 3.52
CA SER A 78 -15.35 -2.88 2.54
C SER A 78 -15.03 -3.72 1.31
N ARG A 79 -15.91 -4.69 1.01
CA ARG A 79 -15.79 -5.53 -0.19
C ARG A 79 -15.82 -4.71 -1.48
N GLU A 80 -16.75 -3.76 -1.59
CA GLU A 80 -16.88 -2.91 -2.77
C GLU A 80 -15.62 -2.08 -3.02
N LEU A 81 -15.00 -1.58 -1.94
CA LEU A 81 -13.73 -0.87 -2.04
C LEU A 81 -12.59 -1.82 -2.44
N THR A 82 -12.53 -3.02 -1.88
CA THR A 82 -11.55 -4.04 -2.29
C THR A 82 -11.66 -4.33 -3.79
N ASP A 83 -12.87 -4.57 -4.30
CA ASP A 83 -13.10 -4.83 -5.72
C ASP A 83 -12.61 -3.68 -6.61
N TYR A 84 -12.90 -2.44 -6.21
CA TYR A 84 -12.40 -1.25 -6.90
C TYR A 84 -10.86 -1.21 -6.90
N LEU A 85 -10.23 -1.37 -5.74
CA LEU A 85 -8.78 -1.24 -5.58
C LEU A 85 -8.03 -2.33 -6.35
N LEU A 86 -8.54 -3.57 -6.36
CA LEU A 86 -7.97 -4.66 -7.14
C LEU A 86 -8.01 -4.33 -8.63
N ASN A 87 -9.12 -3.83 -9.16
CA ASN A 87 -9.23 -3.43 -10.56
C ASN A 87 -8.29 -2.25 -10.89
N ALA A 88 -8.23 -1.24 -10.01
CA ALA A 88 -7.36 -0.09 -10.19
C ALA A 88 -5.88 -0.50 -10.21
N LEU A 89 -5.45 -1.36 -9.28
CA LEU A 89 -4.08 -1.86 -9.22
C LEU A 89 -3.75 -2.80 -10.39
N ALA A 90 -4.66 -3.69 -10.80
CA ALA A 90 -4.47 -4.55 -11.95
C ALA A 90 -4.19 -3.75 -13.24
N SER A 91 -4.90 -2.63 -13.42
CA SER A 91 -4.66 -1.72 -14.57
C SER A 91 -3.30 -1.02 -14.51
N ARG A 92 -2.75 -0.83 -13.30
CA ARG A 92 -1.48 -0.12 -13.07
C ARG A 92 -0.27 -1.04 -13.18
N LEU A 93 -0.38 -2.27 -12.68
CA LEU A 93 0.73 -3.20 -12.53
C LEU A 93 1.10 -3.94 -13.82
N GLN A 94 0.25 -3.99 -14.84
CA GLN A 94 0.60 -4.56 -16.17
C GLN A 94 1.25 -5.96 -16.11
N GLY A 95 0.83 -6.83 -15.19
CA GLY A 95 1.38 -8.17 -15.01
C GLY A 95 2.46 -8.31 -13.92
N GLN A 96 2.82 -7.22 -13.24
CA GLN A 96 3.68 -7.26 -12.05
C GLN A 96 2.95 -7.86 -10.83
N LEU A 97 3.73 -8.21 -9.80
CA LEU A 97 3.21 -8.88 -8.60
C LEU A 97 2.38 -7.93 -7.73
N LEU A 98 1.26 -8.47 -7.22
CA LEU A 98 0.41 -7.84 -6.22
C LEU A 98 0.33 -8.72 -4.98
N TYR A 99 0.79 -8.18 -3.85
CA TYR A 99 0.65 -8.78 -2.54
C TYR A 99 -0.58 -8.21 -1.83
N LEU A 100 -1.31 -9.08 -1.12
CA LEU A 100 -2.45 -8.68 -0.29
C LEU A 100 -2.08 -8.89 1.17
N VAL A 101 -2.31 -7.88 2.00
CA VAL A 101 -2.10 -7.97 3.45
C VAL A 101 -3.36 -7.53 4.18
N GLY A 102 -3.82 -8.34 5.12
CA GLY A 102 -5.05 -8.12 5.85
C GLY A 102 -5.14 -8.98 7.09
N GLU A 103 -6.21 -8.80 7.85
CA GLU A 103 -6.50 -9.62 9.01
C GLU A 103 -7.53 -10.69 8.65
N LYS A 104 -7.32 -11.95 9.10
CA LYS A 104 -8.27 -13.06 8.87
C LYS A 104 -9.71 -12.71 9.23
N ARG A 105 -9.90 -11.93 10.30
CA ARG A 105 -11.24 -11.51 10.78
C ARG A 105 -11.94 -10.50 9.86
N VAL A 106 -11.24 -9.98 8.87
CA VAL A 106 -11.70 -8.95 7.94
C VAL A 106 -11.90 -9.52 6.52
N GLY A 107 -11.84 -10.85 6.37
CA GLY A 107 -12.20 -11.53 5.13
C GLY A 107 -11.04 -11.83 4.19
N ILE A 108 -9.79 -11.84 4.68
CA ILE A 108 -8.70 -12.53 3.98
C ILE A 108 -8.81 -14.03 4.31
N GLU A 109 -9.10 -14.85 3.30
CA GLU A 109 -9.27 -16.31 3.41
C GLU A 109 -8.21 -17.05 2.60
#